data_AF-A0A9D8IE85-F1
#
_entry.id   AF-A0A9D8IE85-F1
#
_cell.length_a   1.000
_cell.length_b   1.000
_cell.length_c   1.000
_cell.angle_alpha   90.00
_cell.angle_beta   90.00
_cell.angle_gamma   90.00
#
_symmetry.space_group_name_H-M   'P 1'
#
loop_
_entity.id
_entity.type
_entity.pdbx_description
1 polymer ?
#
loop_
_entity_poly.entity_id
_entity_poly.type
_entity_poly.pdbx_seq_one_letter_code
_entity_poly.pdbx_strand_id
1 'polypeptide(L)'
;MGKKIYAIIIPLFFLFIQCSFLNKYSLASNETESKETWDIGEANGEKKQTFSKKKSEIHYERFFEEKKHWCGTMVINCSDFRFAKATQKFINEKLGYKGDYDYFSIPGSIRNMLNKQTRKLVMDTFGISVHLHHVKRVVIIAHEDCIGYGGEAFSSHEEEYKKITKDLKKARKLMRFRFREMEVYLFYGKIIDSDGERKIEYEQIL
;
A
#
# COMPACT_ATOMS: atom_id res chain seq x y z
N MET A 1 7.98 -5.70 59.51
CA MET A 1 8.35 -5.63 58.07
C MET A 1 7.10 -5.82 57.24
N GLY A 2 6.42 -4.72 56.87
CA GLY A 2 5.17 -4.75 56.09
C GLY A 2 5.44 -4.46 54.61
N LYS A 3 4.97 -5.33 53.72
CA LYS A 3 5.04 -5.11 52.26
C LYS A 3 3.82 -4.29 51.82
N LYS A 4 4.05 -3.10 51.26
CA LYS A 4 3.02 -2.30 50.59
C LYS A 4 2.71 -2.92 49.23
N ILE A 5 1.45 -3.25 49.00
CA ILE A 5 0.90 -3.64 47.69
C ILE A 5 0.42 -2.34 47.03
N TYR A 6 0.98 -1.99 45.89
CA TYR A 6 0.50 -0.87 45.07
C TYR A 6 -0.47 -1.43 44.03
N ALA A 7 -1.77 -1.16 44.24
CA ALA A 7 -2.79 -1.38 43.22
C ALA A 7 -2.65 -0.28 42.15
N ILE A 8 -2.28 -0.68 40.93
CA ILE A 8 -2.29 0.21 39.76
C ILE A 8 -3.74 0.31 39.30
N ILE A 9 -4.40 1.42 39.64
CA ILE A 9 -5.70 1.79 39.09
C ILE A 9 -5.44 2.29 37.65
N ILE A 10 -5.72 1.43 36.67
CA ILE A 10 -5.76 1.84 35.27
C ILE A 10 -7.11 2.56 35.06
N PRO A 11 -7.13 3.84 34.64
CA PRO A 11 -8.37 4.56 34.46
C PRO A 11 -9.18 3.94 33.31
N LEU A 12 -10.47 3.72 33.58
CA LEU A 12 -11.50 3.16 32.69
C LEU A 12 -11.84 4.06 31.48
N PHE A 13 -10.90 4.87 31.00
CA PHE A 13 -11.07 5.74 29.83
C PHE A 13 -10.73 5.05 28.50
N PHE A 14 -10.23 3.81 28.55
CA PHE A 14 -9.76 3.07 27.37
C PHE A 14 -10.85 2.30 26.62
N LEU A 15 -12.09 2.22 27.12
CA LEU A 15 -13.15 1.43 26.48
C LEU A 15 -14.10 2.24 25.57
N PHE A 16 -14.02 3.57 25.55
CA PHE A 16 -14.97 4.40 24.79
C PHE A 16 -14.52 4.82 23.38
N ILE A 17 -13.24 4.63 23.01
CA ILE A 17 -12.73 5.05 21.69
C ILE A 17 -12.91 3.97 20.61
N GLN A 18 -13.29 2.74 20.99
CA GLN A 18 -13.51 1.66 20.02
C GLN A 18 -14.91 1.69 19.36
N CYS A 19 -15.88 2.40 19.94
CA CYS A 19 -17.25 2.41 19.43
C CYS A 19 -17.49 3.49 18.35
N SER A 20 -16.71 4.58 18.33
CA SER A 20 -16.91 5.69 17.38
C SER A 20 -16.21 5.49 16.03
N PHE A 21 -15.39 4.43 15.88
CA PHE A 21 -14.62 4.19 14.66
C PHE A 21 -15.29 3.21 13.69
N LEU A 22 -16.18 2.33 14.18
CA LEU A 22 -16.93 1.39 13.35
C LEU A 22 -18.07 2.08 12.56
N ASN A 23 -18.57 3.23 13.03
CA ASN A 23 -19.67 3.94 12.37
C ASN A 23 -19.23 4.84 11.19
N LYS A 24 -17.92 4.91 10.87
CA LYS A 24 -17.39 5.81 9.83
C LYS A 24 -17.18 5.16 8.45
N TYR A 25 -17.37 3.85 8.34
CA TYR A 25 -17.28 3.11 7.07
C TYR A 25 -18.64 2.73 6.48
N SER A 26 -19.76 3.21 7.05
CA SER A 26 -21.03 3.26 6.33
C SER A 26 -20.97 4.40 5.31
N LEU A 27 -20.35 4.13 4.15
CA LEU A 27 -20.54 4.94 2.96
C LEU A 27 -21.93 4.61 2.42
N ALA A 28 -22.94 5.31 2.93
CA ALA A 28 -24.20 5.42 2.21
C ALA A 28 -23.91 6.13 0.89
N SER A 29 -23.82 5.36 -0.19
CA SER A 29 -23.78 5.87 -1.56
C SER A 29 -25.14 6.47 -1.89
N ASN A 30 -25.35 7.73 -1.52
CA ASN A 30 -26.37 8.56 -2.13
C ASN A 30 -25.81 9.07 -3.47
N GLU A 31 -25.81 8.21 -4.48
CA GLU A 31 -25.57 8.62 -5.86
C GLU A 31 -26.91 8.83 -6.55
N THR A 32 -27.18 10.10 -6.84
CA THR A 32 -28.26 10.56 -7.71
C THR A 32 -28.14 9.89 -9.07
N GLU A 33 -29.24 9.27 -9.50
CA GLU A 33 -29.45 8.61 -10.79
C GLU A 33 -29.00 9.49 -11.97
N SER A 34 -27.80 9.28 -12.51
CA SER A 34 -27.41 9.80 -13.81
C SER A 34 -27.73 8.76 -14.89
N LYS A 35 -28.78 9.03 -15.67
CA LYS A 35 -29.04 8.32 -16.92
C LYS A 35 -28.06 8.84 -17.97
N GLU A 36 -26.92 8.17 -18.12
CA GLU A 36 -26.09 8.36 -19.31
C GLU A 36 -26.69 7.58 -20.47
N THR A 37 -27.34 8.30 -21.38
CA THR A 37 -27.76 7.80 -22.69
C THR A 37 -26.65 8.05 -23.70
N TRP A 38 -26.03 6.98 -24.19
CA TRP A 38 -25.11 7.04 -25.32
C TRP A 38 -25.92 6.79 -26.61
N ASP A 39 -26.08 7.82 -27.44
CA ASP A 39 -26.74 7.70 -28.74
C ASP A 39 -25.80 6.99 -29.72
N ILE A 40 -26.08 5.71 -29.98
CA ILE A 40 -25.48 4.96 -31.08
C ILE A 40 -26.49 4.99 -32.22
N GLY A 41 -26.09 5.59 -33.34
CA GLY A 41 -26.93 5.83 -34.51
C GLY A 41 -27.68 4.60 -35.00
N GLU A 42 -28.93 4.83 -35.39
CA GLU A 42 -29.88 3.81 -35.84
C GLU A 42 -29.42 3.14 -37.14
N ALA A 43 -29.29 1.81 -37.09
CA ALA A 43 -29.43 0.97 -38.27
C ALA A 43 -30.30 -0.24 -37.90
N ASN A 44 -31.50 -0.24 -38.48
CA ASN A 44 -32.38 -1.39 -38.67
C ASN A 44 -32.89 -2.13 -37.42
N GLY A 45 -34.05 -1.67 -36.94
CA GLY A 45 -35.23 -2.51 -36.75
C GLY A 45 -35.07 -3.84 -36.01
N GLU A 46 -34.57 -3.84 -34.78
CA GLU A 46 -34.71 -4.99 -33.88
C GLU A 46 -35.19 -4.57 -32.49
N LYS A 47 -36.06 -5.39 -31.89
CA LYS A 47 -36.84 -5.13 -30.68
C LYS A 47 -35.93 -4.72 -29.51
N LYS A 48 -36.28 -3.61 -28.83
CA LYS A 48 -35.69 -3.19 -27.55
C LYS A 48 -35.95 -4.28 -26.50
N GLN A 49 -34.98 -5.18 -26.32
CA GLN A 49 -34.98 -6.13 -25.21
C GLN A 49 -34.44 -5.40 -23.98
N THR A 50 -35.31 -5.09 -23.02
CA THR A 50 -34.94 -4.47 -21.75
C THR A 50 -34.22 -5.51 -20.90
N PHE A 51 -32.89 -5.41 -20.84
CA PHE A 51 -32.07 -6.24 -19.96
C PHE A 51 -32.10 -5.65 -18.54
N SER A 52 -33.00 -6.17 -17.71
CA SER A 52 -32.99 -5.94 -16.27
C SER A 52 -31.78 -6.65 -15.67
N LYS A 53 -30.68 -5.91 -15.48
CA LYS A 53 -29.51 -6.42 -14.76
C LYS A 53 -29.88 -6.48 -13.27
N LYS A 54 -30.26 -7.66 -12.79
CA LYS A 54 -30.39 -7.89 -11.35
C LYS A 54 -29.00 -7.70 -10.74
N LYS A 55 -28.78 -6.57 -10.07
CA LYS A 55 -27.56 -6.26 -9.33
C LYS A 55 -27.45 -7.31 -8.22
N SER A 56 -26.70 -8.38 -8.46
CA SER A 56 -26.33 -9.30 -7.39
C SER A 56 -25.45 -8.50 -6.45
N GLU A 57 -26.01 -8.14 -5.31
CA GLU A 57 -25.29 -7.48 -4.23
C GLU A 57 -24.20 -8.45 -3.76
N ILE A 58 -22.95 -8.16 -4.15
CA ILE A 58 -21.81 -8.98 -3.76
C ILE A 58 -21.60 -8.72 -2.27
N HIS A 59 -22.11 -9.60 -1.42
CA HIS A 59 -21.86 -9.57 0.01
C HIS A 59 -20.39 -9.92 0.29
N TYR A 60 -19.55 -8.88 0.36
CA TYR A 60 -18.13 -9.00 0.71
C TYR A 60 -17.88 -9.61 2.10
N GLU A 61 -18.87 -9.57 3.00
CA GLU A 61 -18.76 -10.09 4.36
C GLU A 61 -18.39 -11.59 4.41
N ARG A 62 -18.87 -12.40 3.43
CA ARG A 62 -18.53 -13.83 3.36
C ARG A 62 -17.08 -14.13 2.93
N PHE A 63 -16.33 -13.15 2.45
CA PHE A 63 -14.94 -13.34 2.04
C PHE A 63 -13.95 -13.21 3.21
N PHE A 64 -14.36 -12.65 4.35
CA PHE A 64 -13.44 -12.28 5.44
C PHE A 64 -13.60 -13.09 6.73
N GLU A 65 -14.55 -14.03 6.81
CA GLU A 65 -14.83 -14.78 8.05
C GLU A 65 -13.95 -16.04 8.26
N GLU A 66 -13.26 -16.55 7.24
CA GLU A 66 -12.30 -17.64 7.41
C GLU A 66 -10.86 -17.10 7.48
N LYS A 67 -10.04 -17.65 8.39
CA LYS A 67 -8.59 -17.39 8.52
C LYS A 67 -7.73 -17.72 7.26
N LYS A 68 -8.35 -17.86 6.09
CA LYS A 68 -7.73 -18.20 4.79
C LYS A 68 -7.02 -17.02 4.11
N HIS A 69 -7.12 -15.81 4.66
CA HIS A 69 -6.56 -14.58 4.06
C HIS A 69 -5.46 -13.94 4.90
N TRP A 70 -4.64 -14.75 5.57
CA TRP A 70 -3.47 -14.24 6.30
C TRP A 70 -2.31 -14.02 5.34
N CYS A 71 -2.02 -12.76 5.02
CA CYS A 71 -0.81 -12.37 4.30
C CYS A 71 0.02 -11.46 5.21
N GLY A 72 1.09 -12.01 5.79
CA GLY A 72 1.86 -11.33 6.83
C GLY A 72 2.71 -10.16 6.32
N THR A 73 2.93 -10.09 5.01
CA THR A 73 3.88 -9.16 4.37
C THR A 73 3.18 -8.28 3.34
N MET A 74 3.52 -7.00 3.32
CA MET A 74 3.15 -6.07 2.26
C MET A 74 4.42 -5.49 1.65
N VAL A 75 4.50 -5.46 0.31
CA VAL A 75 5.58 -4.84 -0.44
C VAL A 75 5.07 -3.58 -1.10
N ILE A 76 5.80 -2.47 -0.93
CA ILE A 76 5.53 -1.18 -1.57
C ILE A 76 6.73 -0.84 -2.46
N ASN A 77 6.49 -0.59 -3.75
CA ASN A 77 7.53 -0.20 -4.68
C ASN A 77 7.06 0.80 -5.75
N CYS A 78 7.99 1.21 -6.62
CA CYS A 78 7.68 2.02 -7.78
C CYS A 78 7.13 1.16 -8.93
N SER A 79 6.20 1.72 -9.70
CA SER A 79 5.67 1.11 -10.93
C SER A 79 6.61 1.19 -12.14
N ASP A 80 7.90 1.44 -11.92
CA ASP A 80 8.89 1.57 -12.98
C ASP A 80 9.15 0.20 -13.63
N PHE A 81 8.79 0.08 -14.90
CA PHE A 81 8.89 -1.19 -15.64
C PHE A 81 10.33 -1.71 -15.73
N ARG A 82 11.33 -0.82 -15.68
CA ARG A 82 12.76 -1.18 -15.73
C ARG A 82 13.14 -2.05 -14.54
N PHE A 83 12.46 -1.85 -13.41
CA PHE A 83 12.71 -2.56 -12.16
C PHE A 83 11.76 -3.72 -11.92
N ALA A 84 10.68 -3.88 -12.68
CA ALA A 84 9.59 -4.83 -12.38
C ALA A 84 10.08 -6.28 -12.25
N LYS A 85 10.83 -6.78 -13.23
CA LYS A 85 11.35 -8.17 -13.23
C LYS A 85 12.36 -8.39 -12.10
N ALA A 86 13.33 -7.48 -11.96
CA ALA A 86 14.37 -7.60 -10.94
C ALA A 86 13.79 -7.50 -9.52
N THR A 87 12.80 -6.64 -9.31
CA THR A 87 12.16 -6.44 -8.01
C THR A 87 11.38 -7.68 -7.61
N GLN A 88 10.57 -8.25 -8.52
CA GLN A 88 9.87 -9.50 -8.24
C GLN A 88 10.85 -10.65 -7.97
N LYS A 89 11.94 -10.75 -8.73
CA LYS A 89 12.99 -11.75 -8.48
C LYS A 89 13.61 -11.58 -7.09
N PHE A 90 13.96 -10.35 -6.73
CA PHE A 90 14.52 -10.02 -5.42
C PHE A 90 13.59 -10.39 -4.27
N ILE A 91 12.32 -9.98 -4.34
CA ILE A 91 11.32 -10.27 -3.30
C ILE A 91 11.11 -11.78 -3.14
N ASN A 92 10.99 -12.51 -4.24
CA ASN A 92 10.65 -13.93 -4.20
C ASN A 92 11.84 -14.83 -3.88
N GLU A 93 12.99 -14.58 -4.50
CA GLU A 93 14.15 -15.46 -4.41
C GLU A 93 15.11 -15.04 -3.29
N LYS A 94 15.33 -13.73 -3.10
CA LYS A 94 16.29 -13.24 -2.11
C LYS A 94 15.64 -13.02 -0.74
N LEU A 95 14.46 -12.41 -0.69
CA LEU A 95 13.72 -12.23 0.56
C LEU A 95 12.87 -13.47 0.91
N GLY A 96 12.67 -14.38 -0.05
CA GLY A 96 12.05 -15.68 0.19
C GLY A 96 10.53 -15.66 0.33
N TYR A 97 9.86 -14.57 -0.04
CA TYR A 97 8.41 -14.45 0.15
C TYR A 97 7.59 -15.27 -0.86
N LYS A 98 8.16 -15.63 -2.02
CA LYS A 98 7.56 -16.58 -2.99
C LYS A 98 6.06 -16.36 -3.30
N GLY A 99 5.66 -15.09 -3.47
CA GLY A 99 4.27 -14.68 -3.76
C GLY A 99 3.38 -14.47 -2.54
N ASP A 100 3.86 -14.72 -1.32
CA ASP A 100 3.14 -14.52 -0.06
C ASP A 100 3.32 -13.07 0.45
N TYR A 101 2.83 -12.11 -0.35
CA TYR A 101 2.79 -10.69 0.01
C TYR A 101 1.74 -9.92 -0.78
N ASP A 102 1.16 -8.89 -0.17
CA ASP A 102 0.41 -7.87 -0.88
C ASP A 102 1.37 -6.96 -1.65
N TYR A 103 1.12 -6.74 -2.94
CA TYR A 103 2.03 -6.00 -3.81
C TYR A 103 1.46 -4.66 -4.27
N PHE A 104 2.02 -3.57 -3.75
CA PHE A 104 1.66 -2.21 -4.11
C PHE A 104 2.72 -1.57 -5.00
N SER A 105 2.37 -1.38 -6.27
CA SER A 105 3.20 -0.71 -7.27
C SER A 105 2.65 0.69 -7.53
N ILE A 106 3.30 1.72 -6.99
CA ILE A 106 2.84 3.12 -7.00
C ILE A 106 3.91 4.01 -7.66
N PRO A 107 3.57 4.89 -8.62
CA PRO A 107 4.55 5.81 -9.20
C PRO A 107 5.28 6.64 -8.14
N GLY A 108 6.62 6.64 -8.18
CA GLY A 108 7.45 7.32 -7.19
C GLY A 108 7.48 6.65 -5.81
N SER A 109 7.03 5.39 -5.70
CA SER A 109 7.03 4.58 -4.48
C SER A 109 6.43 5.36 -3.30
N ILE A 110 7.24 5.71 -2.31
CA ILE A 110 6.85 6.42 -1.09
C ILE A 110 6.70 7.94 -1.21
N ARG A 111 7.02 8.57 -2.35
CA ARG A 111 6.85 10.03 -2.50
C ARG A 111 5.40 10.44 -2.25
N ASN A 112 4.44 9.72 -2.84
CA ASN A 112 3.01 10.00 -2.69
C ASN A 112 2.51 9.71 -1.27
N MET A 113 3.17 8.82 -0.53
CA MET A 113 2.87 8.61 0.88
C MET A 113 3.33 9.79 1.75
N LEU A 114 4.46 10.42 1.40
CA LEU A 114 5.00 11.55 2.16
C LEU A 114 4.39 12.90 1.75
N ASN A 115 3.86 13.01 0.54
CA ASN A 115 3.14 14.20 0.07
C ASN A 115 1.81 14.37 0.83
N LYS A 116 1.54 15.56 1.37
CA LYS A 116 0.37 15.82 2.23
C LYS A 116 -0.96 15.64 1.51
N GLN A 117 -1.03 16.01 0.22
CA GLN A 117 -2.25 15.96 -0.59
C GLN A 117 -2.65 14.52 -0.90
N THR A 118 -1.68 13.64 -1.18
CA THR A 118 -1.94 12.24 -1.56
C THR A 118 -1.84 11.25 -0.39
N ARG A 119 -1.22 11.63 0.72
CA ARG A 119 -0.94 10.74 1.86
C ARG A 119 -2.17 10.00 2.37
N LYS A 120 -3.30 10.68 2.51
CA LYS A 120 -4.50 10.06 3.10
C LYS A 120 -4.93 8.86 2.25
N LEU A 121 -5.09 9.06 0.95
CA LEU A 121 -5.50 8.01 0.02
C LEU A 121 -4.53 6.82 0.05
N VAL A 122 -3.22 7.10 -0.02
CA VAL A 122 -2.18 6.07 -0.02
C VAL A 122 -2.18 5.27 1.30
N MET A 123 -2.22 5.97 2.44
CA MET A 123 -2.20 5.31 3.75
C MET A 123 -3.49 4.53 4.05
N ASP A 124 -4.64 5.02 3.59
CA ASP A 124 -5.92 4.30 3.74
C ASP A 124 -5.92 3.04 2.87
N THR A 125 -5.34 3.10 1.67
CA THR A 125 -5.14 1.94 0.79
C THR A 125 -4.28 0.87 1.46
N PHE A 126 -3.14 1.24 2.05
CA PHE A 126 -2.31 0.30 2.82
C PHE A 126 -3.02 -0.24 4.06
N GLY A 127 -3.92 0.56 4.65
CA GLY A 127 -4.73 0.15 5.79
C GLY A 127 -5.61 -1.06 5.48
N ILE A 128 -6.09 -1.19 4.24
CA ILE A 128 -6.89 -2.34 3.80
C ILE A 128 -6.10 -3.64 4.02
N SER A 129 -4.89 -3.73 3.49
CA SER A 129 -3.98 -4.88 3.70
C SER A 129 -3.64 -5.13 5.17
N VAL A 130 -3.32 -4.07 5.92
CA VAL A 130 -2.99 -4.20 7.35
C VAL A 130 -4.16 -4.74 8.16
N HIS A 131 -5.39 -4.32 7.86
CA HIS A 131 -6.57 -4.69 8.64
C HIS A 131 -7.20 -6.01 8.18
N LEU A 132 -7.31 -6.22 6.86
CA LEU A 132 -7.99 -7.38 6.29
C LEU A 132 -7.07 -8.58 6.12
N HIS A 133 -5.79 -8.36 5.79
CA HIS A 133 -4.83 -9.45 5.57
C HIS A 133 -3.88 -9.66 6.76
N HIS A 134 -4.03 -8.86 7.82
CA HIS A 134 -3.24 -8.92 9.06
C HIS A 134 -1.74 -8.73 8.86
N VAL A 135 -1.35 -7.89 7.90
CA VAL A 135 0.06 -7.55 7.64
C VAL A 135 0.75 -7.08 8.93
N LYS A 136 1.88 -7.69 9.25
CA LYS A 136 2.80 -7.30 10.33
C LYS A 136 4.15 -6.81 9.83
N ARG A 137 4.46 -7.09 8.56
CA ARG A 137 5.72 -6.77 7.91
C ARG A 137 5.51 -5.94 6.67
N VAL A 138 6.27 -4.86 6.54
CA VAL A 138 6.27 -4.00 5.36
C VAL A 138 7.67 -3.97 4.77
N VAL A 139 7.76 -4.21 3.47
CA VAL A 139 8.99 -4.06 2.69
C VAL A 139 8.79 -2.87 1.76
N ILE A 140 9.62 -1.84 1.92
CA ILE A 140 9.55 -0.64 1.08
C ILE A 140 10.79 -0.62 0.19
N ILE A 141 10.58 -0.60 -1.12
CA ILE A 141 11.63 -0.59 -2.12
C ILE A 141 11.52 0.72 -2.90
N ALA A 142 12.58 1.51 -2.86
CA ALA A 142 12.80 2.60 -3.81
C ALA A 142 13.92 2.21 -4.78
N HIS A 143 14.10 2.99 -5.83
CA HIS A 143 15.15 2.77 -6.82
C HIS A 143 15.77 4.11 -7.21
N GLU A 144 16.97 4.03 -7.78
CA GLU A 144 17.64 5.18 -8.40
C GLU A 144 17.05 5.54 -9.76
N ASP A 145 17.37 6.74 -10.23
CA ASP A 145 16.85 7.32 -11.46
C ASP A 145 15.31 7.26 -11.47
N CYS A 146 14.71 7.66 -10.35
CA CYS A 146 13.28 7.64 -10.20
C CYS A 146 12.70 8.97 -10.68
N ILE A 147 12.05 8.97 -11.84
CA ILE A 147 11.33 10.14 -12.38
C ILE A 147 10.35 10.70 -11.35
N GLY A 148 9.71 9.81 -10.58
CA GLY A 148 8.84 10.19 -9.49
C GLY A 148 9.54 11.06 -8.44
N TYR A 149 10.84 10.91 -8.18
CA TYR A 149 11.60 11.75 -7.25
C TYR A 149 12.27 12.96 -7.89
N GLY A 150 12.48 12.94 -9.20
CA GLY A 150 13.17 13.97 -9.97
C GLY A 150 14.09 13.38 -11.03
N GLY A 151 14.55 12.12 -10.85
CA GLY A 151 15.48 11.45 -11.76
C GLY A 151 16.68 12.34 -12.07
N GLU A 152 16.88 12.65 -13.34
CA GLU A 152 17.95 13.54 -13.83
C GLU A 152 17.88 14.99 -13.34
N ALA A 153 16.79 15.42 -12.66
CA ALA A 153 16.70 16.75 -12.08
C ALA A 153 17.56 16.94 -10.81
N PHE A 154 18.11 15.85 -10.24
CA PHE A 154 19.09 15.94 -9.16
C PHE A 154 20.47 16.34 -9.71
N SER A 155 21.26 17.07 -8.91
CA SER A 155 22.61 17.46 -9.33
C SER A 155 23.59 16.29 -9.41
N SER A 156 23.27 15.17 -8.75
CA SER A 156 24.05 13.93 -8.78
C SER A 156 23.24 12.74 -8.27
N HIS A 157 23.67 11.52 -8.62
CA HIS A 157 23.13 10.27 -8.06
C HIS A 157 23.27 10.19 -6.54
N GLU A 158 24.33 10.79 -5.96
CA GLU A 158 24.53 10.83 -4.51
C GLU A 158 23.46 11.69 -3.82
N GLU A 159 23.09 12.83 -4.43
CA GLU A 159 22.02 13.68 -3.92
C GLU A 159 20.67 12.96 -3.96
N GLU A 160 20.35 12.31 -5.09
CA GLU A 160 19.14 11.49 -5.23
C GLU A 160 19.11 10.40 -4.15
N TYR A 161 20.18 9.63 -4.01
CA TYR A 161 20.29 8.56 -3.01
C TYR A 161 20.07 9.09 -1.59
N LYS A 162 20.73 10.20 -1.21
CA LYS A 162 20.54 10.85 0.10
C LYS A 162 19.09 11.28 0.31
N LYS A 163 18.44 11.84 -0.72
CA LYS A 163 17.04 12.29 -0.65
C LYS A 163 16.09 11.11 -0.49
N ILE A 164 16.21 10.08 -1.34
CA ILE A 164 15.35 8.90 -1.31
C ILE A 164 15.53 8.13 -0.01
N THR A 165 16.76 7.86 0.45
CA THR A 165 17.01 7.14 1.71
C THR A 165 16.51 7.91 2.94
N LYS A 166 16.63 9.25 2.95
CA LYS A 166 16.02 10.10 3.98
C LYS A 166 14.51 9.95 4.00
N ASP A 167 13.88 9.90 2.84
CA ASP A 167 12.44 9.75 2.71
C ASP A 167 11.97 8.33 3.03
N LEU A 168 12.72 7.26 2.68
CA LEU A 168 12.49 5.89 3.13
C LEU A 168 12.45 5.79 4.67
N LYS A 169 13.39 6.47 5.34
CA LYS A 169 13.43 6.53 6.81
C LYS A 169 12.21 7.25 7.40
N LYS A 170 11.72 8.32 6.74
CA LYS A 170 10.47 9.00 7.15
C LYS A 170 9.25 8.12 6.92
N ALA A 171 9.21 7.43 5.79
CA ALA A 171 8.18 6.47 5.43
C ALA A 171 8.04 5.37 6.49
N ARG A 172 9.17 4.78 6.91
CA ARG A 172 9.20 3.83 8.03
C ARG A 172 8.62 4.39 9.33
N LYS A 173 8.99 5.62 9.70
CA LYS A 173 8.44 6.28 10.90
C LYS A 173 6.93 6.47 10.78
N LEU A 174 6.45 6.92 9.62
CA LEU A 174 5.03 7.14 9.37
C LEU A 174 4.23 5.83 9.42
N MET A 175 4.74 4.76 8.80
CA MET A 175 4.10 3.43 8.86
C MET A 175 4.00 2.92 10.29
N ARG A 176 5.09 2.98 11.06
CA ARG A 176 5.10 2.55 12.47
C ARG A 176 4.23 3.42 13.39
N PHE A 177 4.05 4.69 13.04
CA PHE A 177 3.17 5.59 13.76
C PHE A 177 1.70 5.30 13.46
N ARG A 178 1.35 5.10 12.19
CA ARG A 178 -0.04 4.84 11.75
C ARG A 178 -0.51 3.42 12.05
N PHE A 179 0.39 2.46 11.99
CA PHE A 179 0.16 1.04 12.22
C PHE A 179 1.15 0.56 13.29
N ARG A 180 0.65 0.34 14.51
CA ARG A 180 1.47 -0.05 15.65
C ARG A 180 2.10 -1.42 15.40
N GLU A 181 3.31 -1.64 15.93
CA GLU A 181 4.01 -2.93 15.92
C GLU A 181 4.34 -3.49 14.52
N MET A 182 4.53 -2.62 13.52
CA MET A 182 5.02 -3.04 12.19
C MET A 182 6.53 -3.21 12.15
N GLU A 183 6.97 -4.35 11.62
CA GLU A 183 8.32 -4.52 11.06
C GLU A 183 8.37 -3.79 9.72
N VAL A 184 9.36 -2.91 9.52
CA VAL A 184 9.49 -2.17 8.27
C VAL A 184 10.93 -2.23 7.79
N TYR A 185 11.13 -2.91 6.67
CA TYR A 185 12.41 -3.09 5.98
C TYR A 185 12.50 -2.15 4.80
N LEU A 186 13.67 -1.56 4.60
CA LEU A 186 13.89 -0.53 3.58
C LEU A 186 14.98 -1.00 2.62
N PHE A 187 14.67 -0.97 1.32
CA PHE A 187 15.63 -1.32 0.28
C PHE A 187 15.72 -0.23 -0.78
N TYR A 188 16.91 -0.14 -1.39
CA TYR A 188 17.22 0.75 -2.50
C TYR A 188 17.80 -0.04 -3.67
N GLY A 189 17.13 0.00 -4.81
CA GLY A 189 17.57 -0.63 -6.06
C GLY A 189 18.54 0.26 -6.83
N LYS A 190 19.77 -0.21 -7.04
CA LYS A 190 20.83 0.41 -7.84
C LYS A 190 20.94 -0.29 -9.18
N ILE A 191 21.18 0.48 -10.23
CA ILE A 191 21.52 0.01 -11.56
C ILE A 191 23.03 -0.21 -11.59
N ILE A 192 23.43 -1.40 -12.00
CA ILE A 192 24.83 -1.75 -12.19
C ILE A 192 24.99 -2.14 -13.65
N ASP A 193 25.84 -1.41 -14.35
CA ASP A 193 26.27 -1.78 -15.70
C ASP A 193 27.42 -2.78 -15.58
N SER A 194 27.17 -4.03 -15.96
CA SER A 194 28.15 -5.11 -15.98
C SER A 194 28.08 -5.80 -17.32
N ASP A 195 29.18 -5.71 -18.08
CA ASP A 195 29.37 -6.44 -19.34
C ASP A 195 28.31 -6.14 -20.42
N GLY A 196 27.84 -4.89 -20.47
CA GLY A 196 26.80 -4.45 -21.42
C GLY A 196 25.37 -4.86 -21.03
N GLU A 197 25.19 -5.55 -19.90
CA GLU A 197 23.88 -5.86 -19.34
C GLU A 197 23.56 -4.97 -18.13
N ARG A 198 22.37 -4.36 -18.17
CA ARG A 198 21.84 -3.60 -17.05
C ARG A 198 21.34 -4.55 -15.97
N LYS A 199 22.05 -4.62 -14.85
CA LYS A 199 21.65 -5.40 -13.66
C LYS A 199 21.10 -4.47 -12.59
N ILE A 200 20.30 -5.02 -11.69
CA ILE A 200 19.77 -4.28 -10.54
C ILE A 200 20.18 -4.99 -9.27
N GLU A 201 20.83 -4.27 -8.36
CA GLU A 201 21.20 -4.72 -7.03
C GLU A 201 20.40 -3.99 -5.97
N TYR A 202 20.03 -4.67 -4.89
CA TYR A 202 19.24 -4.09 -3.81
C TYR A 202 20.06 -3.99 -2.54
N GLU A 203 20.27 -2.75 -2.09
CA GLU A 203 20.90 -2.43 -0.81
C GLU A 203 19.85 -2.33 0.29
N GLN A 204 20.07 -2.99 1.42
CA GLN A 204 19.24 -2.78 2.61
C GLN A 204 19.68 -1.53 3.36
N ILE A 205 18.75 -0.60 3.59
CA ILE A 205 19.02 0.67 4.25
C ILE A 205 18.85 0.57 5.78
N LEU A 206 17.85 -0.20 6.24
CA LEU A 206 17.53 -0.45 7.65
C LEU A 206 16.80 -1.79 7.84
#